data_AF-A0A316G8J8-F1
#
_entry.id   AF-A0A316G8J8-F1
#
_cell.length_a   1.000
_cell.length_b   1.000
_cell.length_c   1.000
_cell.angle_alpha   90.00
_cell.angle_beta   90.00
_cell.angle_gamma   90.00
#
_symmetry.space_group_name_H-M   'P 1'
#
loop_
_entity.id
_entity.type
_entity.pdbx_description
1 polymer ?
#
loop_
_entity_poly.entity_id
_entity_poly.type
_entity_poly.pdbx_seq_one_letter_code
_entity_poly.pdbx_strand_id
1 'polypeptide(L)' 'MAHAAQPTTAYVSSDRSIFEVLGRALHAFGKAFSMQAGMQTRMNRISRLNAMSDAELAELGIQRDRIVHHVFRDIYYV' A
#
# COMPACT_ATOMS: atom_id res chain seq x y z
N MET A 1 -51.65 46.55 0.61
CA MET A 1 -51.32 45.21 1.14
C MET A 1 -50.05 44.74 0.43
N ALA A 2 -48.88 45.14 0.91
CA ALA A 2 -47.59 44.76 0.33
C ALA A 2 -47.18 43.40 0.89
N HIS A 3 -47.00 42.41 0.01
CA HIS A 3 -46.60 41.06 0.40
C HIS A 3 -45.16 41.04 0.90
N ALA A 4 -44.99 40.21 1.93
CA ALA A 4 -43.85 40.07 2.81
C ALA A 4 -42.54 39.62 2.14
N ALA A 5 -41.46 39.90 2.87
CA ALA A 5 -40.12 39.37 2.69
C ALA A 5 -40.09 37.87 2.39
N GLN A 6 -39.18 37.46 1.51
CA GLN A 6 -38.71 36.06 1.46
C GLN A 6 -37.25 35.96 1.91
N PRO A 7 -36.92 34.96 2.75
CA PRO A 7 -35.64 34.81 3.42
C PRO A 7 -34.59 34.07 2.57
N THR A 8 -33.34 34.50 2.77
CA THR A 8 -32.11 33.69 2.87
C THR A 8 -31.98 32.49 1.93
N THR A 9 -31.40 32.72 0.75
CA THR A 9 -30.85 31.62 -0.07
C THR A 9 -29.69 30.98 0.68
N ALA A 10 -29.86 29.68 0.95
CA ALA A 10 -28.99 28.84 1.75
C ALA A 10 -27.51 28.89 1.32
N TYR A 11 -26.63 29.07 2.30
CA TYR A 11 -25.20 28.78 2.20
C TYR A 11 -25.03 27.30 1.82
N VAL A 12 -24.69 27.04 0.55
CA VAL A 12 -24.36 25.70 0.06
C VAL A 12 -23.17 25.20 0.86
N SER A 13 -23.42 24.20 1.71
CA SER A 13 -22.46 23.62 2.63
C SER A 13 -21.27 23.01 1.87
N SER A 14 -20.14 23.71 1.93
CA SER A 14 -18.84 23.38 1.33
C SER A 14 -18.14 22.14 1.90
N ASP A 15 -18.76 21.44 2.85
CA ASP A 15 -18.11 20.38 3.63
C ASP A 15 -18.20 18.99 2.99
N ARG A 16 -18.93 18.82 1.87
CA ARG A 16 -19.00 17.49 1.21
C ARG A 16 -18.02 17.29 0.05
N SER A 17 -17.43 18.36 -0.51
CA SER A 17 -16.60 18.24 -1.72
C SER A 17 -15.11 18.04 -1.45
N ILE A 18 -14.56 18.70 -0.42
CA ILE A 18 -13.13 18.61 -0.09
C ILE A 18 -12.76 17.24 0.47
N PHE A 19 -13.62 16.66 1.32
CA PHE A 19 -13.37 15.34 1.91
C PHE A 19 -13.41 14.22 0.85
N GLU A 20 -14.25 14.35 -0.19
CA GLU A 20 -14.28 13.38 -1.29
C GLU A 20 -13.02 13.44 -2.15
N VAL A 21 -12.52 14.65 -2.46
CA VAL A 21 -11.27 14.82 -3.23
C VAL A 21 -10.07 14.31 -2.44
N LEU A 22 -9.99 14.63 -1.14
CA LEU A 22 -8.95 14.11 -0.25
C LEU A 22 -9.03 12.59 -0.09
N GLY A 23 -10.23 12.03 0.04
CA GLY A 23 -10.46 10.58 0.11
C GLY A 23 -10.00 9.85 -1.15
N ARG A 24 -10.26 10.41 -2.34
CA ARG A 24 -9.81 9.84 -3.61
C ARG A 24 -8.29 9.89 -3.76
N ALA A 25 -7.66 10.98 -3.34
CA ALA A 25 -6.20 11.09 -3.35
C ALA A 25 -5.58 10.06 -2.39
N LEU A 26 -6.06 9.97 -1.15
CA LEU A 26 -5.55 9.02 -0.16
C LEU A 26 -5.71 7.56 -0.61
N HIS A 27 -6.84 7.21 -1.22
CA HIS A 27 -7.07 5.88 -1.78
C HIS A 27 -6.13 5.56 -2.96
N ALA A 28 -5.87 6.52 -3.85
CA ALA A 28 -4.91 6.36 -4.94
C ALA A 28 -3.47 6.18 -4.42
N PHE A 29 -3.07 6.95 -3.40
CA PHE A 29 -1.78 6.79 -2.71
C PHE A 29 -1.66 5.43 -2.01
N GLY A 30 -2.71 4.99 -1.30
CA GLY A 30 -2.75 3.69 -0.65
C GLY A 30 -2.59 2.54 -1.65
N LYS A 31 -3.32 2.59 -2.78
CA LYS A 31 -3.23 1.57 -3.84
C LYS A 31 -1.82 1.51 -4.45
N ALA A 32 -1.18 2.65 -4.69
CA ALA A 32 0.19 2.71 -5.21
C ALA A 32 1.21 2.13 -4.21
N PHE A 33 1.05 2.41 -2.92
CA PHE A 33 1.89 1.84 -1.86
C PHE A 33 1.71 0.32 -1.71
N SER A 34 0.46 -0.17 -1.75
CA SER A 34 0.17 -1.60 -1.69
C SER A 34 0.73 -2.37 -2.89
N MET A 35 0.72 -1.78 -4.09
CA MET A 35 1.34 -2.39 -5.28
C MET A 35 2.86 -2.48 -5.18
N GLN A 36 3.52 -1.48 -4.57
CA GLN A 36 4.98 -1.48 -4.39
C GLN A 36 5.44 -2.39 -3.23
N ALA A 37 4.60 -2.57 -2.21
CA ALA A 37 4.91 -3.39 -1.05
C ALA A 37 5.16 -4.85 -1.40
N GLY A 38 4.50 -5.42 -2.41
CA GLY A 38 4.71 -6.82 -2.80
C GLY A 38 6.14 -7.09 -3.29
N MET A 39 6.67 -6.22 -4.14
CA MET A 39 8.02 -6.36 -4.71
C MET A 39 9.09 -5.96 -3.69
N GLN A 40 8.87 -4.86 -2.97
CA GLN A 40 9.82 -4.37 -1.96
C GLN A 40 9.98 -5.35 -0.81
N THR A 41 8.89 -5.99 -0.36
CA THR A 41 8.93 -6.99 0.72
C THR A 41 9.81 -8.18 0.36
N ARG A 42 9.76 -8.67 -0.88
CA ARG A 42 10.60 -9.79 -1.34
C ARG A 42 12.06 -9.40 -1.43
N MET A 43 12.36 -8.22 -1.95
CA MET A 43 13.73 -7.70 -1.99
C MET A 43 14.29 -7.53 -0.58
N ASN A 44 13.51 -6.99 0.37
CA ASN A 44 13.92 -6.89 1.77
C ASN A 44 14.20 -8.27 2.38
N ARG A 45 13.39 -9.28 2.03
CA ARG A 45 13.61 -10.67 2.47
C ARG A 45 14.90 -11.26 1.90
N ILE A 46 15.21 -11.00 0.63
CA ILE A 46 16.47 -11.41 0.00
C ILE A 46 17.66 -10.73 0.69
N SER A 47 17.59 -9.42 0.94
CA SER A 47 18.65 -8.69 1.64
C SER A 47 18.88 -9.23 3.05
N ARG A 48 17.81 -9.54 3.79
CA ARG A 48 17.91 -10.14 5.12
C ARG A 48 18.56 -11.52 5.08
N LEU A 49 18.18 -12.38 4.13
CA LEU A 49 18.77 -13.71 3.97
C LEU A 49 20.25 -13.62 3.53
N ASN A 50 20.61 -12.68 2.67
CA ASN A 50 22.01 -12.48 2.26
C ASN A 50 22.90 -11.94 3.38
N ALA A 51 22.32 -11.28 4.39
CA ALA A 51 23.04 -10.80 5.57
C ALA A 51 23.30 -11.90 6.61
N MET A 52 22.66 -13.08 6.49
CA MET A 52 22.89 -14.23 7.36
C MET A 52 24.17 -14.98 6.95
N SER A 53 24.80 -15.62 7.93
CA SER A 53 25.91 -16.54 7.70
C SER A 53 25.45 -17.87 7.08
N ASP A 54 26.38 -18.62 6.48
CA ASP A 54 26.05 -19.92 5.88
C ASP A 54 25.54 -20.94 6.91
N ALA A 55 25.98 -20.84 8.18
CA ALA A 55 25.48 -21.69 9.26
C ALA A 55 24.01 -21.38 9.58
N GLU A 56 23.65 -20.10 9.72
CA GLU A 56 22.26 -19.67 9.94
C GLU A 56 21.36 -20.00 8.75
N LEU A 57 21.87 -19.88 7.52
CA LEU A 57 21.15 -20.32 6.32
C LEU A 57 20.93 -21.84 6.31
N ALA A 58 21.91 -22.62 6.75
CA ALA A 58 21.79 -24.07 6.87
C ALA A 58 20.76 -24.49 7.93
N GLU A 59 20.67 -23.78 9.06
CA GLU A 59 19.62 -24.00 10.07
C GLU A 59 18.21 -23.78 9.50
N LEU A 60 18.07 -22.83 8.56
CA LEU A 60 16.83 -22.58 7.83
C LEU A 60 16.61 -23.53 6.64
N GLY A 61 17.57 -24.41 6.34
CA GLY A 61 17.53 -25.31 5.18
C GLY A 61 17.65 -24.57 3.83
N ILE A 62 18.28 -23.40 3.81
CA ILE A 62 18.45 -22.55 2.63
C ILE A 62 19.92 -22.57 2.21
N GLN A 63 20.18 -22.82 0.92
CA GLN A 63 21.53 -22.59 0.36
C GLN A 63 21.63 -21.16 -0.17
N ARG A 64 22.81 -20.54 -0.06
CA ARG A 64 23.04 -19.14 -0.45
C ARG A 64 22.65 -18.87 -1.91
N ASP A 65 23.02 -19.77 -2.82
CA ASP A 65 22.68 -19.73 -4.24
C ASP A 65 21.17 -19.90 -4.51
N ARG A 66 20.43 -20.48 -3.56
CA ARG A 66 18.98 -20.75 -3.64
C ARG A 66 18.11 -19.72 -2.94
N ILE A 67 18.67 -18.68 -2.32
CA ILE A 67 17.91 -17.62 -1.64
C ILE A 67 16.81 -17.03 -2.53
N VAL A 68 17.14 -16.69 -3.77
CA VAL A 68 16.17 -16.11 -4.72
C VAL A 68 15.07 -17.12 -5.05
N HIS A 69 15.42 -18.38 -5.29
CA HIS A 69 14.44 -19.44 -5.59
C HIS A 69 13.52 -19.69 -4.39
N HIS A 70 14.06 -19.64 -3.17
CA HIS A 70 13.29 -19.78 -1.94
C HIS A 70 12.29 -18.63 -1.76
N VAL A 71 12.71 -17.38 -2.00
CA VAL A 71 11.85 -16.19 -1.81
C VAL A 71 10.73 -16.09 -2.85
N PHE A 72 10.94 -16.63 -4.05
CA PHE A 72 9.95 -16.61 -5.14
C PHE A 72 9.28 -17.96 -5.39
N ARG A 73 9.45 -18.96 -4.51
CA ARG A 73 8.88 -20.31 -4.73
C ARG A 73 7.37 -20.29 -4.94
N ASP A 74 6.68 -19.38 -4.25
CA ASP A 74 5.24 -19.19 -4.33
C ASP A 74 4.75 -18.70 -5.69
N ILE A 75 5.63 -18.19 -6.55
CA ILE A 75 5.31 -17.83 -7.94
C ILE A 75 5.54 -19.01 -8.88
N TYR A 76 6.57 -19.83 -8.62
CA TYR A 76 6.94 -20.95 -9.51
C TYR A 76 6.02 -22.16 -9.39
N TYR A 77 5.34 -22.31 -8.26
CA TYR A 77 4.43 -23.44 -8.02
C TYR A 77 2.98 -22.89 -7.91
N VAL A 78 2.30 -22.78 -9.06
CA VAL A 78 0.85 -22.55 -9.18
C VAL A 78 0.15 -23.87 -9.49
#